data_AF-A0A8T6I644-F1
#
_entry.id   AF-A0A8T6I644-F1
#
_cell.length_a   1.000
_cell.length_b   1.000
_cell.length_c   1.000
_cell.angle_alpha   90.00
_cell.angle_beta   90.00
_cell.angle_gamma   90.00
#
_symmetry.space_group_name_H-M   'P 1'
#
loop_
_entity.id
_entity.type
_entity.pdbx_description
1 polymer ?
#
loop_
_entity_poly.entity_id
_entity_poly.type
_entity_poly.pdbx_seq_one_letter_code
_entity_poly.pdbx_strand_id
1 'polypeptide(L)'
;MARIVVAVVAAILLVSCTQESADELPVQPVGDLHDTMTWVLDPAADVIWGSAGWIMTAEGEQDLTPETEEGWNQVRHSAAVLAESGNLLLMPHLVPESDADAWIEFSRGMTRVAQQALAAVDAKDSAALFETGGHLYNVCLACHQVYARGEE
;
A
#
# COMPACT_ATOMS: atom_id res chain seq x y z
N MET A 1 38.26 42.48 25.47
CA MET A 1 36.87 41.98 25.53
C MET A 1 36.27 41.78 24.15
N ALA A 2 36.17 42.80 23.28
CA ALA A 2 35.61 42.65 21.93
C ALA A 2 36.26 41.55 21.05
N ARG A 3 37.58 41.35 21.14
CA ARG A 3 38.31 40.29 20.40
C ARG A 3 38.01 38.86 20.89
N ILE A 4 37.65 38.70 22.16
CA ILE A 4 37.28 37.39 22.74
C ILE A 4 35.83 37.04 22.35
N VAL A 5 34.95 38.04 22.31
CA VAL A 5 33.55 37.87 21.89
C VAL A 5 33.45 37.43 20.42
N VAL A 6 34.27 38.00 19.52
CA VAL A 6 34.29 37.60 18.10
C VAL A 6 34.77 36.14 17.90
N ALA A 7 35.74 35.69 18.70
CA ALA A 7 36.25 34.33 18.60
C ALA A 7 35.23 33.28 19.11
N VAL A 8 34.45 33.60 20.14
CA VAL A 8 33.40 32.72 20.66
C VAL A 8 32.21 32.62 19.70
N VAL A 9 31.84 33.71 19.02
CA VAL A 9 30.73 33.69 18.03
C VAL A 9 31.10 32.89 16.78
N ALA A 10 32.36 32.93 16.34
CA ALA A 10 32.83 32.13 15.19
C ALA A 10 32.86 30.61 15.48
N ALA A 11 33.10 30.20 16.73
CA ALA A 11 33.10 28.79 17.12
C ALA A 11 31.69 28.18 17.18
N ILE A 12 30.65 28.99 17.44
CA ILE A 12 29.25 28.55 17.50
C ILE A 12 28.70 28.26 16.09
N LEU A 13 29.21 28.94 15.06
CA LEU A 13 28.76 28.76 13.66
C LEU A 13 29.24 27.45 13.00
N LEU A 14 30.23 26.75 13.57
CA LEU A 14 30.76 25.50 13.02
C LEU A 14 30.05 24.23 13.54
N VAL A 15 29.22 24.34 14.58
CA VAL A 15 28.48 23.20 15.17
C VAL A 15 27.12 22.99 14.49
N SER A 16 26.66 23.94 13.67
CA SER A 16 25.33 23.86 13.03
C SER A 16 25.27 22.99 11.77
N CYS A 17 26.36 22.35 11.36
CA CYS A 17 26.38 21.48 10.17
C CYS A 17 26.39 19.98 10.50
N THR A 18 26.09 19.57 11.73
CA THR A 18 25.73 18.18 12.00
C THR A 18 24.25 18.01 11.63
N GLN A 19 23.99 18.04 10.32
CA GLN A 19 22.72 17.61 9.77
C GLN A 19 22.68 16.10 9.99
N GLU A 20 22.06 15.70 11.10
CA GLU A 20 21.73 14.30 11.37
C GLU A 20 20.98 13.81 10.14
N SER A 21 21.64 13.03 9.30
CA SER A 21 20.98 12.24 8.28
C SER A 21 19.95 11.44 9.04
N ALA A 22 18.66 11.71 8.80
CA ALA A 22 17.60 10.85 9.30
C ALA A 22 18.03 9.42 8.98
N ASP A 23 18.33 8.63 10.01
CA ASP A 23 18.89 7.29 9.86
C ASP A 23 18.10 6.58 8.76
N GLU A 24 18.80 6.14 7.71
CA GLU A 24 18.22 5.25 6.72
C GLU A 24 17.53 4.13 7.51
N LEU A 25 16.22 3.96 7.30
CA LEU A 25 15.49 2.88 7.95
C LEU A 25 16.31 1.58 7.74
N PRO A 26 16.52 0.74 8.76
CA PRO A 26 17.29 -0.49 8.62
C PRO A 26 16.47 -1.55 7.86
N VAL A 27 16.12 -1.23 6.61
CA VAL A 27 15.31 -2.06 5.72
C VAL A 27 16.15 -3.23 5.24
N GLN A 28 15.57 -4.42 5.28
CA GLN A 28 16.12 -5.61 4.65
C GLN A 28 15.16 -6.04 3.52
N PRO A 29 15.41 -5.62 2.26
CA PRO A 29 14.62 -6.07 1.14
C PRO A 29 14.69 -7.59 0.99
N VAL A 30 13.54 -8.22 0.75
CA VAL A 30 13.44 -9.66 0.50
C VAL A 30 13.14 -9.99 -0.96
N GLY A 31 12.92 -8.97 -1.78
CA GLY A 31 12.60 -9.03 -3.21
C GLY A 31 12.58 -7.63 -3.82
N ASP A 32 12.16 -7.54 -5.07
CA ASP A 32 11.95 -6.28 -5.77
C ASP A 32 10.45 -5.89 -5.87
N LEU A 33 10.15 -4.90 -6.72
CA LEU A 33 8.78 -4.46 -6.94
C LEU A 33 7.90 -5.56 -7.55
N HIS A 34 8.43 -6.32 -8.52
CA HIS A 34 7.69 -7.39 -9.17
C HIS A 34 7.36 -8.51 -8.17
N ASP A 35 8.33 -8.88 -7.33
CA ASP A 35 8.10 -9.84 -6.24
C ASP A 35 7.06 -9.33 -5.25
N THR A 36 7.11 -8.04 -4.89
CA THR A 36 6.15 -7.42 -3.98
C THR A 36 4.74 -7.46 -4.56
N MET A 37 4.57 -7.12 -5.83
CA MET A 37 3.28 -7.22 -6.53
C MET A 37 2.77 -8.65 -6.53
N THR A 38 3.60 -9.59 -7.00
CA THR A 38 3.19 -10.99 -7.26
C THR A 38 2.96 -11.80 -5.97
N TRP A 39 3.75 -11.57 -4.92
CA TRP A 39 3.70 -12.41 -3.71
C TRP A 39 2.90 -11.80 -2.56
N VAL A 40 2.67 -10.49 -2.58
CA VAL A 40 2.00 -9.78 -1.49
C VAL A 40 0.69 -9.15 -1.96
N LEU A 41 0.72 -8.34 -3.02
CA LEU A 41 -0.47 -7.59 -3.43
C LEU A 41 -1.48 -8.45 -4.19
N ASP A 42 -1.05 -9.15 -5.24
CA ASP A 42 -1.91 -9.98 -6.09
C ASP A 42 -2.71 -11.03 -5.30
N PRO A 43 -2.09 -11.90 -4.48
CA PRO A 43 -2.85 -12.90 -3.72
C PRO A 43 -3.80 -12.26 -2.70
N ALA A 44 -3.48 -11.09 -2.16
CA ALA A 44 -4.37 -10.37 -1.25
C ALA A 44 -5.58 -9.78 -1.98
N ALA A 45 -5.37 -9.20 -3.17
CA ALA A 45 -6.45 -8.69 -4.02
C ALA A 45 -7.37 -9.82 -4.50
N ASP A 46 -6.80 -10.95 -4.92
CA ASP A 46 -7.54 -12.14 -5.36
C ASP A 46 -8.51 -12.66 -4.30
N VAL A 47 -8.12 -12.66 -3.02
CA VAL A 47 -9.03 -13.04 -1.93
C VAL A 47 -10.22 -12.08 -1.85
N ILE A 48 -9.99 -10.77 -1.97
CA ILE A 48 -11.08 -9.78 -1.89
C ILE A 48 -12.04 -9.94 -3.07
N TRP A 49 -11.52 -10.03 -4.30
CA TRP A 49 -12.35 -10.21 -5.49
C TRP A 49 -13.07 -11.57 -5.51
N GLY A 50 -12.41 -12.62 -5.02
CA GLY A 50 -12.98 -13.97 -4.92
C GLY A 50 -13.99 -14.15 -3.79
N SER A 51 -14.22 -13.12 -2.96
CA SER A 51 -15.13 -13.16 -1.81
C SER A 51 -16.32 -12.22 -1.94
N ALA A 52 -16.60 -11.70 -3.13
CA ALA A 52 -17.72 -10.78 -3.34
C ALA A 52 -18.34 -10.94 -4.73
N GLY A 53 -19.64 -10.65 -4.82
CA GLY A 53 -20.39 -10.77 -6.07
C GLY A 53 -20.71 -12.22 -6.40
N TRP A 54 -20.80 -12.51 -7.70
CA TRP A 54 -21.36 -13.76 -8.20
C TRP A 54 -20.61 -14.25 -9.42
N ILE A 55 -20.58 -15.58 -9.60
CA ILE A 55 -20.09 -16.22 -10.81
C ILE A 55 -21.20 -17.06 -11.45
N MET A 56 -21.18 -17.13 -12.78
CA MET A 56 -22.06 -18.02 -13.53
C MET A 56 -21.42 -19.40 -13.66
N THR A 57 -22.07 -20.43 -13.14
CA THR A 57 -21.68 -21.84 -13.27
C THR A 57 -22.66 -22.58 -14.19
N ALA A 58 -22.43 -23.88 -14.43
CA ALA A 58 -23.36 -24.72 -15.18
C ALA A 58 -24.68 -24.93 -14.40
N GLU A 59 -24.63 -24.83 -13.08
CA GLU A 59 -25.76 -25.02 -12.15
C GLU A 59 -26.54 -23.73 -11.89
N GLY A 60 -26.00 -22.56 -12.25
CA GLY A 60 -26.65 -21.26 -12.07
C GLY A 60 -25.69 -20.19 -11.55
N GLU A 61 -26.24 -19.17 -10.91
CA GLU A 61 -25.46 -18.13 -10.25
C GLU A 61 -24.98 -18.62 -8.87
N GLN A 62 -23.69 -18.47 -8.58
CA GLN A 62 -23.09 -18.77 -7.29
C GLN A 62 -22.64 -17.48 -6.62
N ASP A 63 -23.17 -17.21 -5.42
CA ASP A 63 -22.72 -16.14 -4.52
C ASP A 63 -21.33 -16.47 -3.97
N LEU A 64 -20.44 -15.48 -3.98
CA LEU A 64 -19.09 -15.58 -3.44
C LEU A 64 -18.96 -15.01 -2.02
N THR A 65 -20.03 -14.42 -1.49
CA THR A 65 -20.04 -13.81 -0.15
C THR A 65 -19.65 -14.83 0.92
N PRO A 66 -18.75 -14.48 1.87
CA PRO A 66 -18.41 -15.39 2.96
C PRO A 66 -19.62 -15.66 3.86
N GLU A 67 -19.90 -16.93 4.12
CA GLU A 67 -20.99 -17.33 5.02
C GLU A 67 -20.50 -17.54 6.47
N THR A 68 -19.19 -17.77 6.65
CA THR A 68 -18.59 -18.13 7.93
C THR A 68 -17.71 -17.02 8.47
N GLU A 69 -17.54 -16.99 9.80
CA GLU A 69 -16.60 -16.09 10.47
C GLU A 69 -15.16 -16.27 9.95
N GLU A 70 -14.77 -17.51 9.66
CA GLU A 70 -13.47 -17.84 9.09
C GLU A 70 -13.30 -17.22 7.70
N GLY A 71 -14.31 -17.32 6.83
CA GLY A 71 -14.29 -16.69 5.50
C GLY A 71 -14.19 -15.17 5.59
N TRP A 72 -14.99 -14.53 6.45
CA TRP A 72 -14.88 -13.08 6.68
C TRP A 72 -13.50 -12.68 7.22
N ASN A 73 -12.90 -13.48 8.09
CA ASN A 73 -11.55 -13.22 8.60
C ASN A 73 -10.48 -13.42 7.53
N GLN A 74 -10.67 -14.33 6.58
CA GLN A 74 -9.77 -14.46 5.44
C GLN A 74 -9.76 -13.17 4.60
N VAL A 75 -10.94 -12.60 4.30
CA VAL A 75 -11.04 -11.30 3.61
C VAL A 75 -10.41 -10.18 4.43
N ARG A 76 -10.66 -10.16 5.75
CA ARG A 76 -10.05 -9.18 6.67
C ARG A 76 -8.53 -9.18 6.59
N HIS A 77 -7.91 -10.37 6.66
CA HIS A 77 -6.46 -10.49 6.62
C HIS A 77 -5.89 -9.97 5.30
N SER A 78 -6.50 -10.33 4.17
CA SER A 78 -6.07 -9.85 2.86
C SER A 78 -6.27 -8.34 2.69
N ALA A 79 -7.39 -7.79 3.16
CA ALA A 79 -7.61 -6.34 3.17
C ALA A 79 -6.59 -5.60 4.05
N ALA A 80 -6.20 -6.17 5.20
CA ALA A 80 -5.15 -5.62 6.04
C ALA A 80 -3.78 -5.66 5.34
N VAL A 81 -3.46 -6.75 4.63
CA VAL A 81 -2.24 -6.84 3.82
C VAL A 81 -2.21 -5.73 2.77
N LEU A 82 -3.29 -5.48 2.02
CA LEU A 82 -3.32 -4.38 1.05
C LEU A 82 -3.22 -3.01 1.70
N ALA A 83 -3.88 -2.80 2.84
CA ALA A 83 -3.83 -1.54 3.56
C ALA A 83 -2.39 -1.19 3.98
N GLU A 84 -1.68 -2.15 4.57
CA GLU A 84 -0.29 -1.99 4.97
C GLU A 84 0.68 -2.04 3.79
N SER A 85 0.33 -2.69 2.69
CA SER A 85 1.15 -2.72 1.47
C SER A 85 1.29 -1.32 0.86
N GLY A 86 0.34 -0.42 1.07
CA GLY A 86 0.52 0.97 0.68
C GLY A 86 1.66 1.67 1.42
N ASN A 87 1.99 1.24 2.65
CA ASN A 87 3.20 1.68 3.35
C ASN A 87 4.44 0.94 2.83
N LEU A 88 4.31 -0.36 2.56
CA LEU A 88 5.39 -1.18 1.99
C LEU A 88 5.90 -0.59 0.66
N LEU A 89 5.01 -0.15 -0.22
CA LEU A 89 5.38 0.48 -1.49
C LEU A 89 6.15 1.80 -1.33
N LEU A 90 6.14 2.42 -0.13
CA LEU A 90 6.92 3.62 0.17
C LEU A 90 8.32 3.33 0.71
N MET A 91 8.70 2.04 0.80
CA MET A 91 10.04 1.68 1.23
C MET A 91 11.06 2.11 0.17
N PRO A 92 12.28 2.57 0.58
CA PRO A 92 13.22 3.23 -0.35
C PRO A 92 13.59 2.44 -1.60
N HIS A 93 13.60 1.11 -1.53
CA HIS A 93 13.94 0.23 -2.66
C HIS A 93 12.79 -0.04 -3.63
N LEU A 94 11.55 0.34 -3.27
CA LEU A 94 10.34 0.14 -4.08
C LEU A 94 9.83 1.44 -4.72
N VAL A 95 10.24 2.61 -4.18
CA VAL A 95 9.90 3.90 -4.74
C VAL A 95 10.73 4.15 -6.01
N PRO A 96 10.11 4.48 -7.16
CA PRO A 96 10.85 4.79 -8.37
C PRO A 96 11.69 6.07 -8.19
N GLU A 97 12.87 6.11 -8.84
CA GLU A 97 13.76 7.28 -8.78
C GLU A 97 13.12 8.55 -9.39
N SER A 98 12.16 8.37 -10.30
CA SER A 98 11.39 9.45 -10.92
C SER A 98 9.91 9.34 -10.58
N ASP A 99 9.24 10.49 -10.53
CA ASP A 99 7.80 10.61 -10.28
C ASP A 99 7.32 10.02 -8.94
N ALA A 100 8.12 10.17 -7.88
CA ALA A 100 7.80 9.66 -6.55
C ALA A 100 6.47 10.22 -5.98
N ASP A 101 6.07 11.44 -6.35
CA ASP A 101 4.83 12.06 -5.86
C ASP A 101 3.59 11.29 -6.32
N ALA A 102 3.52 10.91 -7.60
CA ALA A 102 2.42 10.11 -8.14
C ALA A 102 2.39 8.71 -7.52
N TRP A 103 3.56 8.08 -7.38
CA TRP A 103 3.73 6.79 -6.70
C TRP A 103 3.20 6.82 -5.26
N ILE A 104 3.57 7.85 -4.50
CA ILE A 104 3.11 8.05 -3.12
C ILE A 104 1.59 8.19 -3.06
N GLU A 105 1.01 8.95 -3.99
CA GLU A 105 -0.44 9.16 -4.01
C GLU A 105 -1.20 7.88 -4.36
N PHE A 106 -0.74 7.10 -5.35
CA PHE A 106 -1.35 5.80 -5.66
C PHE A 106 -1.24 4.81 -4.50
N SER A 107 -0.06 4.74 -3.86
CA SER A 107 0.18 3.86 -2.70
C SER A 107 -0.76 4.19 -1.53
N ARG A 108 -0.94 5.49 -1.23
CA ARG A 108 -1.91 5.95 -0.23
C ARG A 108 -3.36 5.74 -0.66
N GLY A 109 -3.64 5.88 -1.96
CA GLY A 109 -4.94 5.56 -2.55
C GLY A 109 -5.35 4.13 -2.29
N MET A 110 -4.42 3.18 -2.51
CA MET A 110 -4.63 1.77 -2.22
C MET A 110 -4.91 1.53 -0.74
N THR A 111 -4.14 2.14 0.17
CA THR A 111 -4.40 2.05 1.62
C THR A 111 -5.82 2.49 1.96
N ARG A 112 -6.28 3.62 1.40
CA ARG A 112 -7.65 4.14 1.66
C ARG A 112 -8.74 3.22 1.13
N VAL A 113 -8.56 2.64 -0.06
CA VAL A 113 -9.53 1.67 -0.61
C VAL A 113 -9.54 0.38 0.21
N ALA A 114 -8.38 -0.13 0.62
CA ALA A 114 -8.31 -1.31 1.47
C ALA A 114 -8.95 -1.09 2.86
N GLN A 115 -8.90 0.13 3.40
CA GLN A 115 -9.63 0.51 4.61
C GLN A 115 -11.16 0.45 4.41
N GLN A 116 -11.67 0.72 3.21
CA GLN A 116 -13.10 0.53 2.89
C GLN A 116 -13.45 -0.97 2.91
N ALA A 117 -12.56 -1.84 2.41
CA ALA A 117 -12.77 -3.29 2.47
C ALA A 117 -12.81 -3.79 3.92
N LEU A 118 -11.90 -3.31 4.77
CA LEU A 118 -11.91 -3.62 6.20
C LEU A 118 -13.23 -3.20 6.86
N ALA A 119 -13.74 -2.00 6.54
CA ALA A 119 -15.02 -1.53 7.06
C ALA A 119 -16.21 -2.38 6.56
N ALA A 120 -16.21 -2.78 5.29
CA ALA A 120 -17.22 -3.68 4.73
C ALA A 120 -17.20 -5.06 5.41
N VAL A 121 -16.02 -5.61 5.68
CA VAL A 121 -15.83 -6.86 6.40
C VAL A 121 -16.31 -6.76 7.85
N ASP A 122 -16.00 -5.67 8.55
CA ASP A 122 -16.51 -5.41 9.90
C ASP A 122 -18.03 -5.36 9.96
N ALA A 123 -18.66 -4.77 8.94
CA ALA A 123 -20.10 -4.69 8.82
C ALA A 123 -20.75 -5.97 8.25
N LYS A 124 -19.95 -6.92 7.75
CA LYS A 124 -20.40 -8.04 6.91
C LYS A 124 -21.29 -7.59 5.76
N ASP A 125 -20.93 -6.48 5.12
CA ASP A 125 -21.68 -5.87 4.03
C ASP A 125 -21.11 -6.33 2.68
N SER A 126 -21.76 -7.33 2.07
CA SER A 126 -21.32 -7.92 0.81
C SER A 126 -21.46 -6.98 -0.38
N ALA A 127 -22.44 -6.07 -0.36
CA ALA A 127 -22.62 -5.08 -1.42
C ALA A 127 -21.50 -4.04 -1.38
N ALA A 128 -21.17 -3.54 -0.18
CA ALA A 128 -20.04 -2.63 0.01
C ALA A 128 -18.70 -3.30 -0.31
N LEU A 129 -18.54 -4.59 0.02
CA LEU A 129 -17.34 -5.35 -0.34
C LEU A 129 -17.19 -5.48 -1.87
N PHE A 130 -18.28 -5.78 -2.58
CA PHE A 130 -18.29 -5.85 -4.04
C PHE A 130 -17.95 -4.50 -4.69
N GLU A 131 -18.56 -3.41 -4.22
CA GLU A 131 -18.24 -2.05 -4.70
C GLU A 131 -16.76 -1.72 -4.47
N THR A 132 -16.25 -2.05 -3.28
CA THR A 132 -14.84 -1.84 -2.94
C THR A 132 -13.91 -2.63 -3.86
N GLY A 133 -14.28 -3.84 -4.29
CA GLY A 133 -13.55 -4.60 -5.30
C GLY A 133 -13.34 -3.82 -6.61
N GLY A 134 -14.36 -3.07 -7.04
CA GLY A 134 -14.26 -2.17 -8.20
C GLY A 134 -13.37 -0.95 -7.95
N HIS A 135 -13.44 -0.35 -6.76
CA HIS A 135 -12.53 0.73 -6.36
C HIS A 135 -11.07 0.25 -6.32
N LEU A 136 -10.85 -0.98 -5.83
CA LEU A 136 -9.54 -1.60 -5.76
C LEU A 136 -8.97 -1.80 -7.17
N TYR A 137 -9.77 -2.36 -8.09
CA TYR A 137 -9.37 -2.48 -9.49
C TYR A 137 -8.93 -1.13 -10.09
N ASN A 138 -9.72 -0.07 -9.86
CA ASN A 138 -9.43 1.24 -10.42
C ASN A 138 -8.14 1.87 -9.88
N VAL A 139 -7.85 1.72 -8.58
CA VAL A 139 -6.60 2.26 -8.01
C VAL A 139 -5.37 1.48 -8.48
N CYS A 140 -5.47 0.15 -8.58
CA CYS A 140 -4.41 -0.68 -9.15
C CYS A 140 -4.17 -0.31 -10.62
N LEU A 141 -5.24 -0.23 -11.41
CA LEU A 141 -5.16 0.14 -12.83
C LEU A 141 -4.53 1.53 -13.02
N ALA A 142 -4.90 2.51 -12.20
CA ALA A 142 -4.35 3.87 -12.30
C ALA A 142 -2.83 3.89 -12.09
N CYS A 143 -2.32 3.11 -11.12
CA CYS A 143 -0.89 2.96 -10.89
C CYS A 143 -0.20 2.19 -12.04
N HIS A 144 -0.77 1.04 -12.43
CA HIS A 144 -0.20 0.16 -13.45
C HIS A 144 -0.13 0.83 -14.82
N GLN A 145 -1.09 1.71 -15.14
CA GLN A 145 -1.04 2.54 -16.34
C GLN A 145 0.16 3.48 -16.39
N VAL A 146 0.82 3.79 -15.27
CA VAL A 146 2.02 4.64 -15.24
C VAL A 146 3.27 3.78 -15.15
N TYR A 147 3.27 2.78 -14.26
CA TYR A 147 4.49 2.06 -13.85
C TYR A 147 4.64 0.63 -14.37
N ALA A 148 3.59 0.02 -14.95
CA ALA A 148 3.61 -1.36 -15.46
C ALA A 148 3.44 -1.45 -16.99
N ARG A 149 3.71 -0.36 -17.73
CA ARG A 149 3.61 -0.39 -19.20
C ARG A 149 4.73 -1.24 -19.81
N GLY A 150 4.38 -2.38 -20.41
CA GLY A 150 5.30 -3.22 -21.19
C GLY A 150 5.62 -4.59 -20.57
N GLU A 151 4.98 -4.93 -19.45
CA GLU A 151 4.98 -6.29 -18.90
C GLU A 151 3.72 -7.01 -19.42
N GLU A 152 3.89 -7.82 -20.48
CA GLU A 152 2.96 -8.86 -20.94
C GLU A 152 3.36 -10.22 -20.36
#